data_AF-U5TZ55-F1
#
_entry.id   AF-U5TZ55-F1
#
_cell.length_a   1.000
_cell.length_b   1.000
_cell.length_c   1.000
_cell.angle_alpha   90.00
_cell.angle_beta   90.00
_cell.angle_gamma   90.00
#
_symmetry.space_group_name_H-M   'P 1'
#
loop_
_entity.id
_entity.type
_entity.pdbx_description
1 polymer ?
#
loop_
_entity_poly.entity_id
_entity_poly.type
_entity_poly.pdbx_seq_one_letter_code
_entity_poly.pdbx_strand_id
1 'polypeptide(L)'
;WDNRVQGVWISPRCPRLPEKSDTAAGDSCTKFKTDLLDYLWSYRESKLQEWIGKVSRTDFSSVKVFFVASTPGVHTGPDYVKWSQGKVATILKNHTTINPTSDAHKWPIIAQSSSLGSFGPQPTDWLCGQITNSLSGGVNLGLLSKPSIKVIYPSFENVSQSYDSLLGGGCLPYMKKIHDKQPWLNKYLCQWKSDHQHRTRSMPHIKTYCRVSPCQKRIAWFYLTSANLSKAAWGNSKSPMKNYTMSYEAGIMFIPKFLVEEDY
;
A
#
# COMPACT_ATOMS: atom_id res chain seq x y z
N TRP A 1 -0.18 17.21 -14.15
CA TRP A 1 -1.08 17.17 -12.98
C TRP A 1 -2.41 17.77 -13.38
N ASP A 2 -3.05 17.20 -14.40
CA ASP A 2 -4.23 17.78 -15.03
C ASP A 2 -5.45 16.91 -14.68
N ASN A 3 -6.10 16.27 -15.67
CA ASN A 3 -7.33 15.49 -15.49
C ASN A 3 -7.14 14.07 -14.91
N ARG A 4 -6.35 13.92 -13.84
CA ARG A 4 -6.10 12.62 -13.17
C ARG A 4 -6.34 12.72 -11.68
N VAL A 5 -6.90 11.64 -11.10
CA VAL A 5 -6.91 11.51 -9.64
C VAL A 5 -5.54 11.04 -9.18
N GLN A 6 -4.86 11.89 -8.42
CA GLN A 6 -3.59 11.61 -7.74
C GLN A 6 -3.81 11.69 -6.23
N GLY A 7 -2.91 11.07 -5.46
CA GLY A 7 -2.88 11.19 -4.00
C GLY A 7 -1.59 11.85 -3.57
N VAL A 8 -1.68 12.71 -2.56
CA VAL A 8 -0.53 13.36 -1.94
C VAL A 8 -0.66 13.21 -0.43
N TRP A 9 0.45 12.85 0.21
CA TRP A 9 0.61 13.02 1.64
C TRP A 9 1.65 14.10 1.90
N ILE A 10 1.36 14.96 2.86
CA ILE A 10 2.24 16.03 3.29
C ILE A 10 2.58 15.76 4.76
N SER A 11 3.86 15.64 5.07
CA SER A 11 4.30 15.47 6.45
C SER A 11 3.98 16.72 7.27
N PRO A 12 3.88 16.60 8.61
CA PRO A 12 4.07 17.77 9.46
C PRO A 12 5.43 18.42 9.19
N ARG A 13 5.61 19.63 9.73
CA ARG A 13 6.93 20.26 9.73
C ARG A 13 7.87 19.41 10.59
N CYS A 14 8.96 18.95 10.00
CA CYS A 14 10.01 18.19 10.68
C CYS A 14 11.22 19.11 10.91
N PRO A 15 11.44 19.64 12.13
CA PRO A 15 12.54 20.57 12.39
C PRO A 15 13.90 19.85 12.42
N ARG A 16 14.98 20.62 12.34
CA ARG A 16 16.33 20.10 12.50
C ARG A 16 16.59 19.74 13.97
N LEU A 17 17.24 18.61 14.19
CA LEU A 17 17.69 18.18 15.52
C LEU A 17 18.84 19.06 16.04
N PRO A 18 18.94 19.25 17.37
CA PRO A 18 20.10 19.84 18.03
C PRO A 18 21.42 19.17 17.63
N GLU A 19 22.53 19.91 17.71
CA GLU A 19 23.80 19.41 17.15
C GLU A 19 24.36 18.17 17.83
N LYS A 20 24.09 18.03 19.13
CA LYS A 20 24.56 16.94 20.00
C LYS A 20 23.51 15.83 20.19
N SER A 21 22.48 15.79 19.36
CA SER A 21 21.47 14.74 19.42
C SER A 21 22.04 13.38 19.03
N ASP A 22 21.56 12.33 19.70
CA ASP A 22 21.82 10.94 19.32
C ASP A 22 21.37 10.68 17.88
N THR A 23 22.10 9.81 17.18
CA THR A 23 21.74 9.19 15.91
C THR A 23 20.32 8.63 15.86
N ALA A 24 19.81 8.07 16.96
CA ALA A 24 18.45 7.52 17.05
C ALA A 24 17.37 8.57 17.41
N ALA A 25 17.77 9.82 17.70
CA ALA A 25 16.84 10.86 18.12
C ALA A 25 15.87 11.27 16.99
N GLY A 26 14.69 11.74 17.37
CA GLY A 26 13.69 12.28 16.45
C GLY A 26 13.04 11.23 15.54
N ASP A 27 13.05 9.95 15.90
CA ASP A 27 12.20 8.96 15.26
C ASP A 27 10.77 9.01 15.81
N SER A 28 9.79 8.65 14.99
CA SER A 28 8.38 8.63 15.40
C SER A 28 8.01 7.36 16.16
N CYS A 29 6.82 7.36 16.78
CA CYS A 29 6.21 6.16 17.35
C CYS A 29 5.93 5.06 16.30
N THR A 30 5.92 5.42 15.01
CA THR A 30 5.74 4.52 13.87
C THR A 30 7.05 4.10 13.20
N LYS A 31 8.21 4.50 13.75
CA LYS A 31 9.56 4.25 13.18
C LYS A 31 9.78 4.83 11.79
N PHE A 32 9.06 5.91 11.46
CA PHE A 32 9.06 6.52 10.14
C PHE A 32 10.45 6.96 9.69
N LYS A 33 11.26 7.56 10.58
CA LYS A 33 12.60 8.04 10.24
C LYS A 33 13.51 6.87 9.91
N THR A 34 13.49 5.84 10.74
CA THR A 34 14.28 4.62 10.55
C THR A 34 13.93 3.96 9.21
N ASP A 35 12.63 3.77 8.94
CA ASP A 35 12.17 3.13 7.70
C ASP A 35 12.50 3.97 6.44
N LEU A 36 12.41 5.31 6.52
CA LEU A 36 12.79 6.20 5.42
C LEU A 36 14.30 6.17 5.14
N LEU A 37 15.12 6.16 6.20
CA LEU A 37 16.58 6.04 6.07
C LEU A 37 16.97 4.70 5.46
N ASP A 38 16.39 3.59 5.92
CA ASP A 38 16.60 2.25 5.35
C ASP A 38 16.30 2.26 3.84
N TYR A 39 15.21 2.90 3.42
CA TYR A 39 14.85 3.01 2.01
C TYR A 39 15.85 3.83 1.20
N LEU A 40 16.28 4.99 1.69
CA LEU A 40 17.28 5.82 1.00
C LEU A 40 18.63 5.09 0.88
N TRP A 41 19.05 4.38 1.93
CA TRP A 41 20.27 3.57 1.92
C TRP A 41 20.20 2.39 0.93
N SER A 42 19.01 1.84 0.68
CA SER A 42 18.81 0.71 -0.24
C SER A 42 19.21 1.01 -1.70
N TYR A 43 19.24 2.28 -2.10
CA TYR A 43 19.68 2.70 -3.43
C TYR A 43 21.18 2.52 -3.66
N ARG A 44 22.00 2.53 -2.59
CA ARG A 44 23.47 2.45 -2.67
C ARG A 44 24.08 3.51 -3.62
N GLU A 45 23.47 4.69 -3.65
CA GLU A 45 23.84 5.80 -4.54
C GLU A 45 24.50 6.95 -3.75
N SER A 46 25.66 7.42 -4.22
CA SER A 46 26.44 8.44 -3.51
C SER A 46 25.73 9.81 -3.52
N LYS A 47 24.96 10.11 -4.58
CA LYS A 47 24.16 11.34 -4.68
C LYS A 47 23.09 11.46 -3.59
N LEU A 48 22.72 10.37 -2.91
CA LEU A 48 21.75 10.38 -1.81
C LEU A 48 22.39 10.66 -0.46
N GLN A 49 23.72 10.68 -0.33
CA GLN A 49 24.40 10.87 0.97
C GLN A 49 24.04 12.20 1.63
N GLU A 50 23.94 13.28 0.85
CA GLU A 50 23.50 14.58 1.36
C GLU A 50 22.07 14.51 1.93
N TRP A 51 21.16 13.86 1.21
CA TRP A 51 19.76 13.69 1.63
C TRP A 51 19.65 12.81 2.87
N ILE A 52 20.41 11.72 2.93
CA ILE A 52 20.51 10.85 4.09
C ILE A 52 21.02 11.63 5.31
N GLY A 53 22.05 12.48 5.14
CA GLY A 53 22.55 13.36 6.19
C GLY A 53 21.52 14.38 6.68
N LYS A 54 20.71 14.95 5.77
CA LYS A 54 19.61 15.85 6.12
C LYS A 54 18.51 15.11 6.90
N VAL A 55 18.07 13.95 6.41
CA VAL A 55 17.03 13.14 7.04
C VAL A 55 17.48 12.64 8.42
N SER A 56 18.73 12.18 8.55
CA SER A 56 19.28 11.72 9.84
C SER A 56 19.33 12.83 10.90
N ARG A 57 19.49 14.10 10.47
CA ARG A 57 19.50 15.29 11.34
C ARG A 57 18.14 15.98 11.47
N THR A 58 17.07 15.33 11.04
CA THR A 58 15.70 15.85 11.11
C THR A 58 14.89 15.11 12.17
N ASP A 59 14.02 15.84 12.87
CA ASP A 59 13.08 15.33 13.87
C ASP A 59 11.73 15.00 13.21
N PHE A 60 11.42 13.70 13.14
CA PHE A 60 10.16 13.14 12.63
C PHE A 60 9.24 12.67 13.76
N SER A 61 9.51 12.98 15.02
CA SER A 61 8.72 12.51 16.18
C SER A 61 7.21 12.79 16.06
N SER A 62 6.83 13.87 15.36
CA SER A 62 5.44 14.26 15.10
C SER A 62 4.73 13.46 13.99
N VAL A 63 5.44 12.61 13.24
CA VAL A 63 4.84 11.79 12.17
C VAL A 63 4.07 10.61 12.75
N LYS A 64 2.80 10.49 12.38
CA LYS A 64 1.86 9.47 12.90
C LYS A 64 1.49 8.36 11.92
N VAL A 65 2.13 8.32 10.75
CA VAL A 65 1.92 7.30 9.71
C VAL A 65 3.11 6.35 9.64
N PHE A 66 2.90 5.14 9.17
CA PHE A 66 3.99 4.20 8.89
C PHE A 66 4.53 4.43 7.48
N PHE A 67 5.85 4.44 7.32
CA PHE A 67 6.47 4.40 6.00
C PHE A 67 6.55 2.95 5.53
N VAL A 68 6.12 2.70 4.30
CA VAL A 68 6.17 1.36 3.68
C VAL A 68 6.80 1.50 2.32
N ALA A 69 7.84 0.72 2.06
CA ALA A 69 8.57 0.77 0.81
C ALA A 69 8.87 -0.62 0.26
N SER A 70 9.17 -0.66 -1.03
CA SER A 70 9.71 -1.83 -1.72
C SER A 70 11.04 -1.45 -2.34
N THR A 71 11.99 -2.37 -2.32
CA THR A 71 13.29 -2.26 -2.98
C THR A 71 13.50 -3.53 -3.80
N PRO A 72 14.15 -3.51 -4.96
CA PRO A 72 14.48 -4.72 -5.70
C PRO A 72 15.41 -5.64 -4.90
N GLY A 73 15.08 -6.93 -4.81
CA GLY A 73 15.91 -7.89 -4.09
C GLY A 73 15.15 -9.11 -3.59
N VAL A 74 15.91 -10.00 -2.93
CA VAL A 74 15.36 -11.11 -2.17
C VAL A 74 15.49 -10.77 -0.69
N HIS A 75 14.36 -10.57 -0.03
CA HIS A 75 14.28 -10.21 1.38
C HIS A 75 13.91 -11.44 2.21
N THR A 76 14.77 -11.80 3.17
CA THR A 76 14.61 -12.99 4.02
C THR A 76 14.87 -12.66 5.49
N GLY A 77 14.35 -13.52 6.38
CA GLY A 77 14.63 -13.41 7.82
C GLY A 77 14.21 -12.05 8.38
N PRO A 78 15.06 -11.36 9.16
CA PRO A 78 14.76 -10.03 9.70
C PRO A 78 14.54 -8.94 8.63
N ASP A 79 15.07 -9.11 7.41
CA ASP A 79 14.90 -8.13 6.34
C ASP A 79 13.52 -8.23 5.67
N TYR A 80 12.86 -9.40 5.76
CA TYR A 80 11.50 -9.59 5.22
C TYR A 80 10.49 -8.58 5.79
N VAL A 81 10.59 -8.26 7.08
CA VAL A 81 9.62 -7.36 7.75
C VAL A 81 9.86 -5.88 7.45
N LYS A 82 10.93 -5.53 6.73
CA LYS A 82 11.25 -4.15 6.35
C LYS A 82 10.55 -3.71 5.06
N TRP A 83 10.21 -4.65 4.18
CA TRP A 83 9.84 -4.33 2.80
C TRP A 83 8.48 -4.90 2.36
N SER A 84 7.81 -4.15 1.49
CA SER A 84 6.64 -4.53 0.70
C SER A 84 5.54 -5.22 1.53
N GLN A 85 5.03 -6.36 1.08
CA GLN A 85 3.98 -7.11 1.78
C GLN A 85 4.41 -7.63 3.16
N GLY A 86 5.71 -7.81 3.42
CA GLY A 86 6.20 -8.25 4.72
C GLY A 86 6.10 -7.14 5.76
N LYS A 87 6.49 -5.91 5.39
CA LYS A 87 6.29 -4.71 6.22
C LYS A 87 4.81 -4.47 6.52
N VAL A 88 3.96 -4.53 5.50
CA VAL A 88 2.50 -4.36 5.68
C VAL A 88 1.92 -5.43 6.60
N ALA A 89 2.23 -6.71 6.37
CA ALA A 89 1.76 -7.79 7.24
C ALA A 89 2.17 -7.59 8.70
N THR A 90 3.38 -7.08 8.93
CA THR A 90 3.94 -6.84 10.27
C THR A 90 3.23 -5.67 10.96
N ILE A 91 3.05 -4.54 10.27
CA ILE A 91 2.30 -3.38 10.79
C ILE A 91 0.87 -3.81 11.15
N LEU A 92 0.18 -4.47 10.22
CA LEU A 92 -1.21 -4.88 10.41
C LEU A 92 -1.37 -5.83 11.60
N LYS A 93 -0.54 -6.87 11.68
CA LYS A 93 -0.57 -7.84 12.78
C LYS A 93 -0.40 -7.19 14.15
N ASN A 94 0.44 -6.17 14.25
CA ASN A 94 0.79 -5.55 15.53
C ASN A 94 -0.12 -4.39 15.93
N HIS A 95 -0.78 -3.75 14.97
CA HIS A 95 -1.38 -2.43 15.19
C HIS A 95 -2.83 -2.29 14.72
N THR A 96 -3.36 -3.23 13.93
CA THR A 96 -4.75 -3.15 13.44
C THR A 96 -5.69 -3.92 14.33
N THR A 97 -6.75 -3.26 14.77
CA THR A 97 -7.87 -3.81 15.54
C THR A 97 -9.15 -3.71 14.69
N ILE A 98 -10.04 -4.69 14.83
CA ILE A 98 -11.40 -4.65 14.25
C ILE A 98 -12.36 -5.12 15.34
N ASN A 99 -13.37 -4.32 15.67
CA ASN A 99 -14.31 -4.56 16.75
C ASN A 99 -15.77 -4.56 16.23
N PRO A 100 -16.56 -5.60 16.57
CA PRO A 100 -16.14 -6.81 17.27
C PRO A 100 -15.23 -7.68 16.39
N THR A 101 -14.25 -8.35 17.01
CA THR A 101 -13.27 -9.22 16.33
C THR A 101 -13.97 -10.25 15.43
N SER A 102 -15.11 -10.79 15.87
CA SER A 102 -15.93 -11.75 15.13
C SER A 102 -16.37 -11.25 13.76
N ASP A 103 -16.47 -9.94 13.54
CA ASP A 103 -16.88 -9.35 12.26
C ASP A 103 -15.72 -9.11 11.30
N ALA A 104 -14.47 -9.26 11.72
CA ALA A 104 -13.32 -8.89 10.90
C ALA A 104 -13.27 -9.57 9.52
N HIS A 105 -13.74 -10.81 9.41
CA HIS A 105 -13.83 -11.54 8.13
C HIS A 105 -14.84 -10.92 7.15
N LYS A 106 -15.83 -10.19 7.67
CA LYS A 106 -16.86 -9.48 6.87
C LYS A 106 -16.33 -8.18 6.27
N TRP A 107 -15.22 -7.65 6.77
CA TRP A 107 -14.62 -6.39 6.30
C TRP A 107 -13.73 -6.67 5.08
N PRO A 108 -14.20 -6.36 3.85
CA PRO A 108 -13.43 -6.66 2.65
C PRO A 108 -12.18 -5.79 2.57
N ILE A 109 -11.16 -6.33 1.93
CA ILE A 109 -10.02 -5.57 1.44
C ILE A 109 -10.41 -4.95 0.10
N ILE A 110 -10.16 -3.65 -0.05
CA ILE A 110 -10.30 -2.94 -1.32
C ILE A 110 -8.91 -2.60 -1.81
N ALA A 111 -8.54 -3.09 -2.99
CA ALA A 111 -7.32 -2.76 -3.68
C ALA A 111 -7.66 -1.92 -4.90
N GLN A 112 -7.25 -0.66 -4.93
CA GLN A 112 -7.40 0.22 -6.08
C GLN A 112 -6.02 0.50 -6.67
N SER A 113 -5.89 0.29 -7.98
CA SER A 113 -4.62 0.45 -8.68
C SER A 113 -4.82 0.96 -10.10
N SER A 114 -3.81 1.59 -10.68
CA SER A 114 -3.82 2.07 -12.06
C SER A 114 -3.18 1.06 -13.03
N SER A 115 -2.63 -0.05 -12.55
CA SER A 115 -2.06 -1.13 -13.38
C SER A 115 -2.20 -2.47 -12.68
N LEU A 116 -2.40 -3.54 -13.44
CA LEU A 116 -2.54 -4.89 -12.92
C LEU A 116 -1.46 -5.80 -13.50
N GLY A 117 -0.77 -6.53 -12.62
CA GLY A 117 0.25 -7.52 -12.99
C GLY A 117 -0.32 -8.91 -13.34
N SER A 118 0.60 -9.85 -13.57
CA SER A 118 0.28 -11.28 -13.70
C SER A 118 0.16 -11.92 -12.31
N PHE A 119 -1.01 -12.46 -11.99
CA PHE A 119 -1.32 -13.04 -10.67
C PHE A 119 -1.15 -14.55 -10.63
N GLY A 120 -1.30 -15.22 -11.78
CA GLY A 120 -1.21 -16.68 -11.90
C GLY A 120 -2.48 -17.28 -12.51
N PRO A 121 -2.44 -18.56 -12.90
CA PRO A 121 -3.59 -19.26 -13.47
C PRO A 121 -4.79 -19.37 -12.52
N GLN A 122 -4.59 -19.32 -11.20
CA GLN A 122 -5.66 -19.43 -10.21
C GLN A 122 -5.69 -18.22 -9.24
N PRO A 123 -6.87 -17.85 -8.70
CA PRO A 123 -6.97 -16.75 -7.74
C PRO A 123 -6.06 -16.90 -6.52
N THR A 124 -5.90 -18.14 -6.04
CA THR A 124 -5.11 -18.49 -4.85
C THR A 124 -3.60 -18.41 -5.06
N ASP A 125 -3.13 -18.35 -6.31
CA ASP A 125 -1.68 -18.32 -6.60
C ASP A 125 -1.02 -17.06 -6.05
N TRP A 126 -1.76 -15.95 -5.99
CA TRP A 126 -1.21 -14.70 -5.49
C TRP A 126 -2.27 -13.77 -4.92
N LEU A 127 -3.32 -13.41 -5.69
CA LEU A 127 -4.32 -12.41 -5.27
C LEU A 127 -5.06 -12.86 -4.02
N CYS A 128 -5.89 -13.89 -4.12
CA CYS A 128 -6.64 -14.47 -3.01
C CYS A 128 -5.77 -15.36 -2.13
N GLY A 129 -4.47 -15.45 -2.38
CA GLY A 129 -3.47 -16.19 -1.60
C GLY A 129 -2.55 -15.22 -0.87
N GLN A 130 -1.33 -15.11 -1.39
CA GLN A 130 -0.22 -14.38 -0.77
C GLN A 130 -0.57 -12.94 -0.37
N ILE A 131 -1.01 -12.09 -1.31
CA ILE A 131 -1.20 -10.67 -1.00
C ILE A 131 -2.38 -10.43 -0.06
N THR A 132 -3.52 -11.10 -0.26
CA THR A 132 -4.64 -10.99 0.67
C THR A 132 -4.26 -11.50 2.06
N ASN A 133 -3.41 -12.53 2.20
CA ASN A 133 -2.93 -12.96 3.53
C ASN A 133 -2.16 -11.82 4.23
N SER A 134 -1.23 -11.18 3.52
CA SER A 134 -0.47 -10.05 4.06
C SER A 134 -1.37 -8.85 4.42
N LEU A 135 -2.43 -8.60 3.65
CA LEU A 135 -3.37 -7.50 3.89
C LEU A 135 -4.47 -7.83 4.93
N SER A 136 -4.56 -9.07 5.41
CA SER A 136 -5.61 -9.51 6.34
C SER A 136 -5.23 -9.37 7.82
N GLY A 137 -3.99 -8.96 8.11
CA GLY A 137 -3.45 -8.91 9.47
C GLY A 137 -4.28 -8.06 10.44
N GLY A 138 -4.18 -8.40 11.72
CA GLY A 138 -4.75 -7.67 12.83
C GLY A 138 -4.50 -8.39 14.16
N VAL A 139 -4.59 -7.63 15.25
CA VAL A 139 -4.45 -8.11 16.61
C VAL A 139 -5.60 -9.08 16.91
N ASN A 140 -5.28 -10.30 17.35
CA ASN A 140 -6.23 -11.37 17.65
C ASN A 140 -7.13 -11.84 16.47
N LEU A 141 -6.75 -11.56 15.22
CA LEU A 141 -7.52 -11.98 14.03
C LEU A 141 -7.09 -13.35 13.44
N GLY A 142 -6.05 -13.98 13.98
CA GLY A 142 -5.39 -15.15 13.37
C GLY A 142 -6.25 -16.41 13.21
N LEU A 143 -7.38 -16.52 13.92
CA LEU A 143 -8.28 -17.68 13.89
C LEU A 143 -9.50 -17.49 12.97
N LEU A 144 -9.67 -16.31 12.36
CA LEU A 144 -10.85 -15.98 11.58
C LEU A 144 -10.69 -16.34 10.10
N SER A 145 -11.82 -16.57 9.44
CA SER A 145 -11.86 -16.76 8.00
C SER A 145 -11.29 -15.53 7.28
N LYS A 146 -10.63 -15.81 6.15
CA LYS A 146 -9.95 -14.79 5.35
C LYS A 146 -10.98 -13.82 4.75
N PRO A 147 -10.78 -12.49 4.85
CA PRO A 147 -11.67 -11.52 4.21
C PRO A 147 -11.62 -11.63 2.68
N SER A 148 -12.72 -11.25 2.04
CA SER A 148 -12.76 -11.08 0.59
C SER A 148 -11.90 -9.90 0.14
N ILE A 149 -11.44 -9.94 -1.12
CA ILE A 149 -10.74 -8.83 -1.77
C ILE A 149 -11.54 -8.36 -2.98
N LYS A 150 -11.66 -7.04 -3.15
CA LYS A 150 -12.23 -6.39 -4.33
C LYS A 150 -11.16 -5.51 -4.98
N VAL A 151 -11.10 -5.52 -6.31
CA VAL A 151 -10.09 -4.79 -7.07
C VAL A 151 -10.77 -3.69 -7.87
N ILE A 152 -10.50 -2.43 -7.55
CA ILE A 152 -10.98 -1.29 -8.35
C ILE A 152 -9.97 -1.01 -9.46
N TYR A 153 -10.42 -1.14 -10.69
CA TYR A 153 -9.66 -0.80 -11.89
C TYR A 153 -10.63 -0.24 -12.95
N PRO A 154 -10.30 0.86 -13.65
CA PRO A 154 -11.23 1.46 -14.60
C PRO A 154 -11.62 0.51 -15.73
N SER A 155 -12.91 0.45 -16.04
CA SER A 155 -13.41 -0.28 -17.19
C SER A 155 -13.24 0.51 -18.48
N PHE A 156 -13.56 -0.12 -19.61
CA PHE A 156 -13.68 0.58 -20.89
C PHE A 156 -14.63 1.78 -20.78
N GLU A 157 -15.80 1.60 -20.16
CA GLU A 157 -16.80 2.67 -20.01
C GLU A 157 -16.30 3.82 -19.14
N ASN A 158 -15.55 3.52 -18.07
CA ASN A 158 -14.93 4.55 -17.26
C ASN A 158 -13.97 5.41 -18.09
N VAL A 159 -13.18 4.78 -18.96
CA VAL A 159 -12.20 5.47 -19.79
C VAL A 159 -12.89 6.25 -20.92
N SER A 160 -13.82 5.63 -21.65
CA SER A 160 -14.52 6.25 -22.78
C SER A 160 -15.27 7.52 -22.37
N GLN A 161 -15.87 7.52 -21.16
CA GLN A 161 -16.59 8.65 -20.59
C GLN A 161 -15.71 9.64 -19.79
N SER A 162 -14.41 9.38 -19.68
CA SER A 162 -13.47 10.24 -18.95
C SER A 162 -13.32 11.61 -19.63
N TYR A 163 -12.73 12.59 -18.93
CA TYR A 163 -12.44 13.91 -19.51
C TYR A 163 -11.50 13.84 -20.71
N ASP A 164 -10.62 12.84 -20.75
CA ASP A 164 -9.67 12.63 -21.84
C ASP A 164 -10.12 11.53 -22.82
N SER A 165 -11.36 11.06 -22.69
CA SER A 165 -11.90 9.93 -23.47
C SER A 165 -10.91 8.75 -23.48
N LEU A 166 -10.66 8.12 -24.63
CA LEU A 166 -9.76 6.97 -24.74
C LEU A 166 -8.29 7.29 -24.40
N LEU A 167 -7.84 8.55 -24.50
CA LEU A 167 -6.49 8.95 -24.09
C LEU A 167 -6.30 8.82 -22.57
N GLY A 168 -7.41 8.85 -21.81
CA GLY A 168 -7.45 8.53 -20.38
C GLY A 168 -6.84 7.16 -20.04
N GLY A 169 -6.91 6.20 -20.97
CA GLY A 169 -6.36 4.86 -20.83
C GLY A 169 -4.83 4.80 -20.87
N GLY A 170 -4.15 5.84 -21.36
CA GLY A 170 -2.69 5.85 -21.49
C GLY A 170 -1.92 5.70 -20.17
N CYS A 171 -2.55 6.07 -19.04
CA CYS A 171 -1.97 5.89 -17.70
C CYS A 171 -2.45 4.62 -16.98
N LEU A 172 -3.18 3.75 -17.70
CA LEU A 172 -3.78 2.53 -17.17
C LEU A 172 -3.18 1.28 -17.85
N PRO A 173 -1.89 0.96 -17.62
CA PRO A 173 -1.26 -0.16 -18.30
C PRO A 173 -1.77 -1.48 -17.74
N TYR A 174 -2.66 -2.13 -18.50
CA TYR A 174 -3.05 -3.52 -18.31
C TYR A 174 -3.25 -4.18 -19.67
N MET A 175 -2.25 -4.97 -20.08
CA MET A 175 -2.22 -5.53 -21.43
C MET A 175 -3.15 -6.73 -21.56
N LYS A 176 -3.84 -6.84 -22.69
CA LYS A 176 -4.69 -8.01 -23.03
C LYS A 176 -3.96 -9.34 -22.82
N LYS A 177 -2.70 -9.46 -23.25
CA LYS A 177 -1.86 -10.66 -23.08
C LYS A 177 -1.66 -11.10 -21.62
N ILE A 178 -1.77 -10.17 -20.67
CA ILE A 178 -1.71 -10.46 -19.23
C ILE A 178 -3.10 -10.88 -18.76
N HIS A 179 -4.15 -10.16 -19.18
CA HIS A 179 -5.54 -10.50 -18.83
C HIS A 179 -5.96 -11.90 -19.30
N ASP A 180 -5.59 -12.28 -20.52
CA ASP A 180 -5.92 -13.58 -21.11
C ASP A 180 -5.39 -14.78 -20.28
N LYS A 181 -4.37 -14.55 -19.44
CA LYS A 181 -3.80 -15.56 -18.53
C LYS A 181 -4.52 -15.66 -17.18
N GLN A 182 -5.44 -14.73 -16.89
CA GLN A 182 -6.15 -14.61 -15.62
C GLN A 182 -7.59 -14.10 -15.78
N PRO A 183 -8.42 -14.67 -16.67
CA PRO A 183 -9.81 -14.22 -16.87
C PRO A 183 -10.67 -14.36 -15.60
N TRP A 184 -10.27 -15.24 -14.67
CA TRP A 184 -10.88 -15.36 -13.35
C TRP A 184 -10.90 -14.04 -12.56
N LEU A 185 -10.01 -13.09 -12.88
CA LEU A 185 -9.93 -11.79 -12.22
C LEU A 185 -11.21 -10.97 -12.38
N ASN A 186 -11.97 -11.17 -13.46
CA ASN A 186 -13.23 -10.46 -13.71
C ASN A 186 -14.24 -10.57 -12.57
N LYS A 187 -14.20 -11.67 -11.79
CA LYS A 187 -15.06 -11.86 -10.61
C LYS A 187 -14.74 -10.92 -9.44
N TYR A 188 -13.57 -10.29 -9.45
CA TYR A 188 -13.07 -9.43 -8.37
C TYR A 188 -13.04 -7.95 -8.77
N LEU A 189 -13.17 -7.64 -10.06
CA LEU A 189 -13.07 -6.27 -10.57
C LEU A 189 -14.31 -5.46 -10.23
N CYS A 190 -14.08 -4.21 -9.85
CA CYS A 190 -15.07 -3.19 -9.54
C CYS A 190 -14.78 -1.95 -10.37
N GLN A 191 -15.84 -1.26 -10.80
CA GLN A 191 -15.76 -0.03 -11.59
C GLN A 191 -15.11 1.10 -10.78
N TRP A 192 -14.39 1.99 -11.47
CA TRP A 192 -13.98 3.26 -10.88
C TRP A 192 -15.21 4.17 -10.71
N LYS A 193 -15.38 4.71 -9.50
CA LYS A 193 -16.46 5.63 -9.17
C LYS A 193 -16.04 6.55 -8.03
N SER A 194 -16.22 7.86 -8.21
CA SER A 194 -15.83 8.90 -7.26
C SER A 194 -16.80 10.09 -7.32
N ASP A 195 -18.11 9.81 -7.32
CA ASP A 195 -19.16 10.82 -7.50
C ASP A 195 -19.15 11.89 -6.41
N HIS A 196 -19.00 11.48 -5.14
CA HIS A 196 -18.93 12.37 -3.99
C HIS A 196 -17.78 13.38 -4.05
N GLN A 197 -16.74 13.05 -4.81
CA GLN A 197 -15.56 13.91 -5.01
C GLN A 197 -15.56 14.56 -6.39
N HIS A 198 -16.65 14.38 -7.17
CA HIS A 198 -16.81 14.83 -8.54
C HIS A 198 -15.67 14.40 -9.48
N ARG A 199 -15.10 13.22 -9.23
CA ARG A 199 -13.88 12.72 -9.89
C ARG A 199 -14.08 11.42 -10.69
N THR A 200 -15.32 10.95 -10.86
CA THR A 200 -15.61 9.73 -11.64
C THR A 200 -15.06 9.79 -13.06
N ARG A 201 -15.08 10.97 -13.69
CA ARG A 201 -14.55 11.19 -15.05
C ARG A 201 -13.04 11.46 -15.11
N SER A 202 -12.37 11.58 -13.97
CA SER A 202 -10.91 11.71 -13.90
C SER A 202 -10.31 10.32 -13.66
N MET A 203 -9.49 9.82 -14.58
CA MET A 203 -8.91 8.49 -14.42
C MET A 203 -7.94 8.42 -13.23
N PRO A 204 -8.01 7.35 -12.41
CA PRO A 204 -7.17 7.22 -11.24
C PRO A 204 -5.76 6.81 -11.63
N HIS A 205 -4.79 7.65 -11.25
CA HIS A 205 -3.38 7.28 -11.22
C HIS A 205 -2.89 7.09 -9.78
N ILE A 206 -3.68 7.49 -8.78
CA ILE A 206 -3.53 7.09 -7.38
C ILE A 206 -3.62 5.56 -7.22
N LYS A 207 -2.93 5.01 -6.21
CA LYS A 207 -3.07 3.62 -5.77
C LYS A 207 -3.36 3.61 -4.28
N THR A 208 -4.44 2.96 -3.91
CA THR A 208 -4.89 2.89 -2.52
C THR A 208 -5.30 1.50 -2.15
N TYR A 209 -4.97 1.09 -0.93
CA TYR A 209 -5.41 -0.17 -0.34
C TYR A 209 -6.06 0.12 0.99
N CYS A 210 -7.17 -0.54 1.30
CA CYS A 210 -7.82 -0.39 2.59
C CYS A 210 -8.60 -1.62 3.00
N ARG A 211 -9.02 -1.64 4.26
CA ARG A 211 -9.99 -2.61 4.79
C ARG A 211 -11.14 -1.86 5.43
N VAL A 212 -12.34 -2.02 4.86
CA VAL A 212 -13.52 -1.20 5.18
C VAL A 212 -14.61 -2.03 5.82
N SER A 213 -15.42 -1.41 6.68
CA SER A 213 -16.57 -2.08 7.28
C SER A 213 -17.65 -2.40 6.24
N PRO A 214 -18.49 -3.42 6.47
CA PRO A 214 -19.61 -3.73 5.58
C PRO A 214 -20.54 -2.52 5.33
N CYS A 215 -20.73 -1.67 6.34
CA CYS A 215 -21.52 -0.45 6.22
C CYS A 215 -20.78 0.73 5.58
N GLN A 216 -19.50 0.56 5.21
CA GLN A 216 -18.63 1.56 4.56
C GLN A 216 -18.44 2.86 5.34
N LYS A 217 -18.73 2.85 6.66
CA LYS A 217 -18.58 4.01 7.55
C LYS A 217 -17.30 3.96 8.41
N ARG A 218 -16.60 2.83 8.42
CA ARG A 218 -15.36 2.64 9.18
C ARG A 218 -14.28 2.02 8.31
N ILE A 219 -13.03 2.28 8.67
CA ILE A 219 -11.85 1.78 7.99
C ILE A 219 -10.85 1.30 9.04
N ALA A 220 -10.36 0.06 8.90
CA ALA A 220 -9.39 -0.51 9.83
C ALA A 220 -7.97 0.01 9.55
N TRP A 221 -7.69 0.32 8.28
CA TRP A 221 -6.44 0.92 7.82
C TRP A 221 -6.58 1.43 6.39
N PHE A 222 -5.76 2.42 6.04
CA PHE A 222 -5.67 2.98 4.69
C PHE A 222 -4.20 3.06 4.27
N TYR A 223 -3.87 2.71 3.03
CA TYR A 223 -2.52 2.73 2.50
C TYR A 223 -2.49 3.46 1.16
N LEU A 224 -1.74 4.55 1.10
CA LEU A 224 -1.50 5.35 -0.10
C LEU A 224 -0.08 5.07 -0.60
N THR A 225 0.08 4.67 -1.87
CA THR A 225 1.38 4.21 -2.38
C THR A 225 1.55 4.43 -3.88
N SER A 226 2.79 4.29 -4.36
CA SER A 226 3.11 4.12 -5.78
C SER A 226 2.84 2.69 -6.28
N ALA A 227 2.88 1.70 -5.38
CA ALA A 227 2.80 0.28 -5.71
C ALA A 227 1.48 -0.07 -6.41
N ASN A 228 1.57 -0.45 -7.68
CA ASN A 228 0.45 -1.08 -8.37
C ASN A 228 0.23 -2.51 -7.87
N LEU A 229 -0.97 -3.08 -8.11
CA LEU A 229 -1.27 -4.46 -7.75
C LEU A 229 -0.52 -5.41 -8.69
N SER A 230 0.72 -5.74 -8.31
CA SER A 230 1.63 -6.58 -9.09
C SER A 230 2.65 -7.29 -8.21
N LYS A 231 3.14 -8.44 -8.68
CA LYS A 231 4.25 -9.18 -8.06
C LYS A 231 5.57 -8.40 -8.07
N ALA A 232 5.76 -7.47 -9.01
CA ALA A 232 6.98 -6.67 -9.09
C ALA A 232 7.07 -5.68 -7.92
N ALA A 233 5.96 -5.00 -7.64
CA ALA A 233 5.84 -4.00 -6.58
C ALA A 233 5.74 -4.64 -5.18
N TRP A 234 4.83 -5.60 -5.01
CA TRP A 234 4.52 -6.19 -3.69
C TRP A 234 5.40 -7.39 -3.33
N GLY A 235 5.96 -8.00 -4.36
CA GLY A 235 6.77 -9.21 -4.27
C GLY A 235 6.00 -10.51 -4.44
N ASN A 236 6.76 -11.59 -4.61
CA ASN A 236 6.24 -12.94 -4.80
C ASN A 236 7.15 -13.97 -4.12
N SER A 237 6.56 -14.96 -3.45
CA SER A 237 7.32 -16.07 -2.86
C SER A 237 6.41 -17.26 -2.55
N LYS A 238 6.96 -18.46 -2.69
CA LYS A 238 6.35 -19.71 -2.23
C LYS A 238 6.83 -20.12 -0.83
N SER A 239 7.86 -19.48 -0.30
CA SER A 239 8.44 -19.78 1.01
C SER A 239 8.00 -18.74 2.05
N PRO A 240 7.63 -19.16 3.27
CA PRO A 240 7.39 -18.24 4.39
C PRO A 240 8.61 -17.35 4.65
N MET A 241 8.38 -16.10 5.07
CA MET A 241 9.42 -15.12 5.41
C MET A 241 10.50 -14.89 4.34
N LYS A 242 10.15 -15.13 3.08
CA LYS A 242 10.94 -14.78 1.90
C LYS A 242 10.05 -13.95 0.98
N ASN A 243 10.57 -12.87 0.42
CA ASN A 243 9.88 -12.08 -0.58
C ASN A 243 10.85 -11.66 -1.68
N TYR A 244 10.48 -11.86 -2.93
CA TYR A 244 11.24 -11.34 -4.07
C TYR A 244 10.50 -10.18 -4.71
N THR A 245 11.14 -9.01 -4.76
CA THR A 245 10.62 -7.74 -5.26
C THR A 245 11.51 -7.24 -6.39
N MET A 246 10.91 -6.54 -7.37
CA MET A 246 11.60 -6.11 -8.60
C MET A 246 11.56 -4.59 -8.81
N SER A 247 10.91 -3.85 -7.92
CA SER A 247 10.64 -2.42 -8.11
C SER A 247 10.92 -1.63 -6.85
N TYR A 248 11.36 -0.39 -7.03
CA TYR A 248 11.33 0.61 -5.97
C TYR A 248 9.91 1.15 -5.86
N GLU A 249 9.33 1.09 -4.67
CA GLU A 249 8.01 1.65 -4.38
C GLU A 249 8.05 2.33 -3.03
N ALA A 250 7.21 3.34 -2.82
CA ALA A 250 7.06 3.99 -1.54
C ALA A 250 5.60 4.35 -1.28
N GLY A 251 5.25 4.43 -0.01
CA GLY A 251 3.91 4.77 0.43
C GLY A 251 3.85 5.01 1.92
N ILE A 252 2.67 5.44 2.36
CA ILE A 252 2.40 5.68 3.76
C ILE A 252 1.10 5.00 4.19
N MET A 253 1.15 4.36 5.35
CA MET A 253 0.04 3.61 5.90
C MET A 253 -0.51 4.30 7.15
N PHE A 254 -1.82 4.49 7.13
CA PHE A 254 -2.63 5.11 8.15
C PHE A 254 -3.31 4.00 8.97
N ILE A 255 -3.03 3.99 10.27
CA ILE A 255 -3.71 3.12 11.24
C ILE A 255 -4.46 4.04 12.22
N PRO A 256 -5.79 3.91 12.38
CA PRO A 256 -6.62 4.81 13.19
C PRO A 256 -6.07 5.10 14.58
N LYS A 257 -5.61 4.05 15.29
CA LYS A 257 -5.00 4.14 16.62
C LYS A 257 -3.91 5.22 16.75
N PHE A 258 -3.15 5.49 15.70
CA PHE A 258 -2.06 6.47 15.74
C PHE A 258 -2.50 7.89 15.36
N LEU A 259 -3.67 8.04 14.73
CA LEU A 259 -4.16 9.29 14.15
C LEU A 259 -5.24 9.95 14.99
N VAL A 260 -6.20 9.14 15.44
CA VAL A 260 -7.40 9.58 16.16
C VAL A 260 -7.55 8.91 17.53
N GLU A 261 -6.57 8.09 17.93
CA GLU A 261 -6.55 7.38 19.23
C GLU A 261 -7.74 6.43 19.45
N GLU A 262 -8.47 6.09 18.39
CA GLU A 262 -9.59 5.14 18.39
C GLU A 262 -9.19 3.80 17.77
N ASP A 263 -9.63 2.72 18.41
CA ASP A 263 -9.71 1.38 17.82
C ASP A 263 -11.12 1.20 17.21
N TYR A 264 -11.21 0.55 16.05
CA TYR A 264 -12.49 0.26 15.37
C TYR A 264 -12.80 -1.21 15.33
#